data_AF-A0A512T0P3-F1
#
_entry.id   AF-A0A512T0P3-F1
#
_cell.length_a   1.000
_cell.length_b   1.000
_cell.length_c   1.000
_cell.angle_alpha   90.00
_cell.angle_beta   90.00
_cell.angle_gamma   90.00
#
_symmetry.space_group_name_H-M   'P 1'
#
loop_
_entity.id
_entity.type
_entity.pdbx_description
1 polymer ?
#
loop_
_entity_poly.entity_id
_entity_poly.type
_entity_poly.pdbx_seq_one_letter_code
_entity_poly.pdbx_strand_id
1 'polypeptide(L)'
;MLTLRTPATLLLGGLLALTLTACGSESSDGGSAPGSGTSGSDTTAPSASPAPSNSGIVPENTWASVFKKALPPLADKSDEEVATAAKNVCTTFEATPDKTTAKAILADLGTTLALDATQQQIFASGAVTHFCTGQTDEWTKASLG
;
A
#
# COMPACT_ATOMS: atom_id res chain seq x y z
N MET A 1 46.37 -1.49 28.58
CA MET A 1 46.21 -0.45 27.55
C MET A 1 44.81 -0.61 26.97
N LEU A 2 43.83 0.00 27.63
CA LEU A 2 43.16 1.26 27.27
C LEU A 2 42.12 1.07 26.15
N THR A 3 40.89 0.83 26.60
CA THR A 3 39.61 0.89 25.89
C THR A 3 39.49 2.21 25.13
N LEU A 4 39.26 2.19 23.81
CA LEU A 4 38.93 3.40 23.07
C LEU A 4 37.45 3.42 22.68
N ARG A 5 36.74 4.27 23.42
CA ARG A 5 35.36 4.72 23.20
C ARG A 5 35.27 5.55 21.91
N THR A 6 34.07 5.52 21.33
CA THR A 6 33.53 6.40 20.29
C THR A 6 33.78 7.89 20.55
N PRO A 7 33.70 8.73 19.49
CA PRO A 7 32.66 9.76 19.52
C PRO A 7 31.93 9.98 18.17
N ALA A 8 30.75 10.59 18.32
CA ALA A 8 29.71 10.87 17.34
C ALA A 8 30.11 11.82 16.19
N THR A 9 29.34 11.78 15.10
CA THR A 9 29.16 12.93 14.20
C THR A 9 27.67 13.08 13.85
N LEU A 10 27.25 14.33 13.88
CA LEU A 10 25.89 14.87 13.99
C LEU A 10 25.14 15.01 12.64
N LEU A 11 23.81 14.92 12.75
CA LEU A 11 22.74 15.72 12.12
C LEU A 11 22.86 16.15 10.64
N LEU A 12 21.80 15.86 9.87
CA LEU A 12 20.99 16.72 8.98
C LEU A 12 20.03 15.75 8.24
N GLY A 13 18.72 15.91 8.07
CA GLY A 13 17.80 17.03 8.10
C GLY A 13 16.72 16.68 7.07
N GLY A 14 15.42 16.78 7.40
CA GLY A 14 14.35 16.43 6.46
C GLY A 14 12.95 16.36 7.09
N LEU A 15 12.47 17.50 7.58
CA LEU A 15 11.07 17.70 7.99
C LEU A 15 10.20 17.83 6.73
N LEU A 16 9.38 16.82 6.45
CA LEU A 16 8.28 16.92 5.48
C LEU A 16 7.16 17.76 6.09
N ALA A 17 7.09 19.03 5.70
CA ALA A 17 5.99 19.92 6.01
C ALA A 17 4.79 19.60 5.12
N LEU A 18 3.72 19.02 5.68
CA LEU A 18 2.42 18.97 5.03
C LEU A 18 1.72 20.32 5.19
N THR A 19 1.74 21.13 4.12
CA THR A 19 0.87 22.31 4.01
C THR A 19 -0.54 21.85 3.64
N LEU A 20 -1.41 21.70 4.64
CA LEU A 20 -2.85 21.70 4.41
C LEU A 20 -3.29 23.14 4.11
N THR A 21 -3.56 23.42 2.83
CA THR A 21 -4.24 24.66 2.46
C THR A 21 -5.70 24.55 2.88
N ALA A 22 -6.09 25.37 3.85
CA ALA A 22 -7.48 25.67 4.13
C ALA A 22 -8.02 26.58 3.02
N CYS A 23 -9.17 26.22 2.47
CA CYS A 23 -10.02 27.06 1.62
C CYS A 23 -11.41 26.45 1.76
N GLY A 24 -12.47 27.13 2.19
CA GLY A 24 -12.76 28.52 2.51
C GLY A 24 -14.28 28.55 2.65
N SER A 25 -14.79 29.17 3.71
CA SER A 25 -16.21 29.17 4.10
C SER A 25 -17.05 30.06 3.20
N GLU A 26 -18.25 29.62 2.80
CA GLU A 26 -19.31 30.50 2.31
C GLU A 26 -20.67 30.07 2.88
N SER A 27 -21.20 30.89 3.77
CA SER A 27 -22.56 30.80 4.34
C SER A 27 -23.59 31.32 3.34
N SER A 28 -24.83 30.80 3.36
CA SER A 28 -26.03 31.62 3.09
C SER A 28 -27.30 30.99 3.64
N ASP A 29 -27.95 31.77 4.50
CA ASP A 29 -29.32 31.66 5.02
C ASP A 29 -30.36 32.01 3.93
N GLY A 30 -31.56 31.44 4.06
CA GLY A 30 -32.80 32.15 3.76
C GLY A 30 -33.59 31.79 2.49
N GLY A 31 -34.86 31.43 2.68
CA GLY A 31 -35.95 32.05 1.92
C GLY A 31 -36.81 31.17 1.01
N SER A 32 -38.04 30.94 1.48
CA SER A 32 -39.25 30.32 0.93
C SER A 32 -39.62 30.47 -0.57
N ALA A 33 -40.35 29.44 -1.03
CA ALA A 33 -41.09 29.13 -2.28
C ALA A 33 -42.11 30.23 -2.77
N PRO A 34 -42.94 30.03 -3.84
CA PRO A 34 -43.16 28.85 -4.72
C PRO A 34 -43.32 29.15 -6.24
N GLY A 35 -43.41 28.10 -7.07
CA GLY A 35 -43.78 28.26 -8.49
C GLY A 35 -43.99 26.93 -9.23
N SER A 36 -45.26 26.64 -9.53
CA SER A 36 -45.76 25.48 -10.28
C SER A 36 -45.19 25.35 -11.70
N GLY A 37 -45.00 24.11 -12.17
CA GLY A 37 -44.72 23.83 -13.59
C GLY A 37 -44.48 22.36 -13.92
N THR A 38 -45.56 21.66 -14.28
CA THR A 38 -45.71 20.65 -15.34
C THR A 38 -44.63 19.57 -15.58
N SER A 39 -45.10 18.33 -15.55
CA SER A 39 -44.45 17.08 -15.97
C SER A 39 -43.68 17.15 -17.29
N GLY A 40 -42.44 16.67 -17.24
CA GLY A 40 -41.63 16.27 -18.39
C GLY A 40 -40.62 15.22 -17.92
N SER A 41 -40.87 13.96 -18.27
CA SER A 41 -39.97 12.83 -18.06
C SER A 41 -38.78 12.97 -18.99
N ASP A 42 -37.63 13.38 -18.46
CA ASP A 42 -36.29 13.08 -18.99
C ASP A 42 -35.26 13.56 -17.97
N THR A 43 -35.04 12.74 -16.94
CA THR A 43 -33.89 12.92 -16.05
C THR A 43 -32.75 12.09 -16.60
N THR A 44 -31.92 12.69 -17.44
CA THR A 44 -30.52 12.30 -17.57
C THR A 44 -29.92 12.47 -16.17
N ALA A 45 -29.93 11.39 -15.38
CA ALA A 45 -29.31 11.40 -14.07
C ALA A 45 -27.85 11.82 -14.25
N PRO A 46 -27.33 12.80 -13.49
CA PRO A 46 -25.90 13.02 -13.47
C PRO A 46 -25.26 11.67 -13.12
N SER A 47 -24.35 11.23 -13.99
CA SER A 47 -23.51 10.06 -13.78
C SER A 47 -23.07 10.08 -12.33
N ALA A 48 -23.61 9.16 -11.54
CA ALA A 48 -23.27 9.07 -10.13
C ALA A 48 -21.78 8.71 -10.12
N SER A 49 -20.94 9.72 -9.89
CA SER A 49 -19.56 9.50 -9.51
C SER A 49 -19.58 8.43 -8.43
N PRO A 50 -18.94 7.27 -8.62
CA PRO A 50 -18.94 6.26 -7.59
C PRO A 50 -18.37 6.91 -6.33
N ALA A 51 -19.16 6.87 -5.26
CA ALA A 51 -18.75 7.37 -3.96
C ALA A 51 -17.40 6.71 -3.59
N PRO A 52 -16.39 7.46 -3.13
CA PRO A 52 -15.15 6.86 -2.67
C PRO A 52 -15.49 5.98 -1.47
N SER A 53 -15.49 4.67 -1.72
CA SER A 53 -15.71 3.66 -0.70
C SER A 53 -14.44 3.58 0.14
N ASN A 54 -14.39 4.40 1.19
CA ASN A 54 -13.37 4.39 2.23
C ASN A 54 -13.52 3.12 3.08
N SER A 55 -13.15 1.97 2.54
CA SER A 55 -12.52 0.90 3.30
C SER A 55 -11.10 0.83 2.73
N GLY A 56 -10.10 1.25 3.50
CA GLY A 56 -8.72 1.54 3.08
C GLY A 56 -7.90 0.37 2.52
N ILE A 57 -8.51 -0.51 1.73
CA ILE A 57 -7.88 -1.58 0.97
C ILE A 57 -7.59 -1.02 -0.42
N VAL A 58 -6.30 -0.85 -0.70
CA VAL A 58 -5.79 -0.49 -2.03
C VAL A 58 -6.20 -1.61 -3.01
N PRO A 59 -6.82 -1.30 -4.17
CA PRO A 59 -7.10 -2.32 -5.18
C PRO A 59 -5.81 -3.02 -5.61
N GLU A 60 -5.87 -4.34 -5.86
CA GLU A 60 -4.67 -5.16 -6.12
C GLU A 60 -3.85 -4.67 -7.32
N ASN A 61 -4.52 -4.22 -8.38
CA ASN A 61 -3.86 -3.62 -9.55
C ASN A 61 -3.12 -2.32 -9.19
N THR A 62 -3.68 -1.52 -8.28
CA THR A 62 -3.07 -0.29 -7.78
C THR A 62 -1.87 -0.61 -6.89
N TRP A 63 -2.01 -1.60 -6.01
CA TRP A 63 -0.91 -2.09 -5.17
C TRP A 63 0.24 -2.63 -6.05
N ALA A 64 -0.07 -3.50 -7.02
CA ALA A 64 0.90 -4.04 -7.96
C ALA A 64 1.59 -2.94 -8.77
N SER A 65 0.83 -1.97 -9.29
CA SER A 65 1.38 -0.80 -9.98
C SER A 65 2.36 0.01 -9.14
N VAL A 66 2.13 0.15 -7.83
CA VAL A 66 3.07 0.81 -6.91
C VAL A 66 4.36 0.00 -6.77
N PHE A 67 4.26 -1.31 -6.56
CA PHE A 67 5.43 -2.19 -6.43
C PHE A 67 6.25 -2.26 -7.72
N LYS A 68 5.60 -2.25 -8.89
CA LYS A 68 6.29 -2.19 -10.19
C LYS A 68 7.10 -0.91 -10.39
N LYS A 69 6.64 0.22 -9.84
CA LYS A 69 7.40 1.49 -9.87
C LYS A 69 8.57 1.47 -8.87
N ALA A 70 8.41 0.80 -7.74
CA ALA A 70 9.42 0.74 -6.70
C ALA A 70 10.50 -0.32 -6.95
N LEU A 71 10.16 -1.39 -7.67
CA LEU A 71 11.02 -2.56 -7.91
C LEU A 71 11.22 -2.72 -9.43
N PRO A 72 12.35 -2.22 -9.98
CA PRO A 72 12.60 -2.25 -11.42
C PRO A 72 12.45 -3.64 -12.09
N PRO A 73 12.84 -4.77 -11.46
CA PRO A 73 12.65 -6.10 -12.08
C PRO A 73 11.19 -6.48 -12.33
N LEU A 74 10.23 -5.78 -11.71
CA LEU A 74 8.80 -6.03 -11.89
C LEU A 74 8.17 -5.21 -13.02
N ALA A 75 8.90 -4.24 -13.59
CA ALA A 75 8.33 -3.26 -14.53
C ALA A 75 7.60 -3.90 -15.72
N ASP A 76 8.17 -4.98 -16.27
CA ASP A 76 7.63 -5.71 -17.43
C ASP A 76 6.65 -6.82 -17.06
N LYS A 77 6.40 -7.06 -15.77
CA LYS A 77 5.45 -8.07 -15.29
C LYS A 77 4.02 -7.52 -15.35
N SER A 78 3.03 -8.38 -15.58
CA SER A 78 1.63 -7.97 -15.50
C SER A 78 1.22 -7.69 -14.04
N ASP A 79 0.26 -6.80 -13.83
CA ASP A 79 -0.24 -6.50 -12.49
C ASP A 79 -0.83 -7.76 -11.83
N GLU A 80 -1.42 -8.65 -12.62
CA GLU A 80 -1.96 -9.94 -12.18
C GLU A 80 -0.85 -10.90 -11.72
N GLU A 81 0.28 -10.97 -12.43
CA GLU A 81 1.41 -11.80 -12.02
C GLU A 81 2.00 -11.30 -10.68
N VAL A 82 2.16 -9.98 -10.55
CA VAL A 82 2.68 -9.34 -9.33
C VAL A 82 1.72 -9.55 -8.15
N ALA A 83 0.42 -9.37 -8.36
CA ALA A 83 -0.59 -9.61 -7.32
C ALA A 83 -0.67 -11.09 -6.93
N THR A 84 -0.56 -12.00 -7.90
CA THR A 84 -0.56 -13.46 -7.64
C THR A 84 0.66 -13.86 -6.81
N ALA A 85 1.85 -13.37 -7.16
CA ALA A 85 3.05 -13.63 -6.37
C ALA A 85 2.90 -13.11 -4.92
N ALA A 86 2.31 -11.93 -4.74
CA ALA A 86 2.07 -11.37 -3.41
C ALA A 86 1.05 -12.18 -2.59
N LYS A 87 -0.01 -12.69 -3.21
CA LYS A 87 -0.95 -13.63 -2.55
C LYS A 87 -0.27 -14.95 -2.20
N ASN A 88 0.64 -15.44 -3.04
CA ASN A 88 1.41 -16.66 -2.78
C ASN A 88 2.34 -16.50 -1.58
N VAL A 89 2.98 -15.34 -1.41
CA VAL A 89 3.72 -15.00 -0.18
C VAL A 89 2.81 -15.22 1.03
N CYS A 90 1.59 -14.69 0.97
CA CYS A 90 0.70 -14.73 2.10
C CYS A 90 0.21 -16.14 2.44
N THR A 91 -0.36 -16.83 1.46
CA THR A 91 -0.87 -18.20 1.61
C THR A 91 0.21 -19.17 2.09
N THR A 92 1.45 -19.00 1.60
CA THR A 92 2.59 -19.83 2.03
C THR A 92 2.96 -19.54 3.49
N PHE A 93 3.02 -18.26 3.89
CA PHE A 93 3.41 -17.90 5.25
C PHE A 93 2.33 -18.28 6.28
N GLU A 94 1.05 -18.07 5.97
CA GLU A 94 -0.07 -18.42 6.86
C GLU A 94 -0.13 -19.92 7.15
N ALA A 95 0.27 -20.76 6.18
CA ALA A 95 0.33 -22.20 6.39
C ALA A 95 1.37 -22.59 7.45
N THR A 96 2.48 -21.85 7.57
CA THR A 96 3.54 -22.12 8.54
C THR A 96 4.34 -20.82 8.84
N PRO A 97 3.92 -20.00 9.83
CA PRO A 97 4.50 -18.68 10.05
C PRO A 97 5.81 -18.76 10.85
N ASP A 98 6.84 -19.32 10.23
CA ASP A 98 8.16 -19.51 10.83
C ASP A 98 9.32 -18.97 9.98
N LYS A 99 10.51 -18.97 10.59
CA LYS A 99 11.76 -18.47 9.96
C LYS A 99 12.16 -19.26 8.72
N THR A 100 11.89 -20.57 8.70
CA THR A 100 12.25 -21.42 7.56
C THR A 100 11.39 -21.08 6.35
N THR A 101 10.09 -20.89 6.58
CA THR A 101 9.10 -20.51 5.58
C THR A 101 9.35 -19.11 5.07
N ALA A 102 9.63 -18.14 5.94
CA ALA A 102 10.00 -16.78 5.52
C ALA A 102 11.25 -16.79 4.61
N LYS A 103 12.27 -17.59 4.93
CA LYS A 103 13.45 -17.75 4.05
C LYS A 103 13.12 -18.40 2.72
N ALA A 104 12.28 -19.43 2.72
CA ALA A 104 11.86 -20.10 1.49
C ALA A 104 11.08 -19.14 0.57
N ILE A 105 10.19 -18.33 1.14
CA ILE A 105 9.46 -17.27 0.41
C ILE A 105 10.44 -16.28 -0.23
N LEU A 106 11.41 -15.77 0.53
CA LEU A 106 12.38 -14.80 0.00
C LEU A 106 13.23 -15.42 -1.12
N ALA A 107 13.67 -16.66 -0.94
CA ALA A 107 14.43 -17.39 -1.96
C ALA A 107 13.60 -17.60 -3.24
N ASP A 108 12.32 -17.99 -3.10
CA ASP A 108 11.40 -18.14 -4.23
C ASP A 108 11.27 -16.84 -5.02
N LEU A 109 11.00 -15.72 -4.34
CA LEU A 109 10.89 -14.39 -4.96
C LEU A 109 12.15 -13.97 -5.73
N GLY A 110 13.32 -14.38 -5.24
CA GLY A 110 14.59 -14.17 -5.94
C GLY A 110 14.69 -14.95 -7.26
N THR A 111 14.01 -16.09 -7.36
CA THR A 111 13.98 -16.92 -8.58
C THR A 111 12.82 -16.58 -9.51
N THR A 112 11.62 -16.34 -8.97
CA THR A 112 10.38 -16.16 -9.75
C THR A 112 10.25 -14.73 -10.28
N LEU A 113 10.64 -13.75 -9.46
CA LEU A 113 10.54 -12.33 -9.78
C LEU A 113 11.91 -11.66 -10.02
N ALA A 114 13.01 -12.43 -9.95
CA ALA A 114 14.38 -11.95 -10.11
C ALA A 114 14.73 -10.78 -9.17
N LEU A 115 14.15 -10.78 -7.97
CA LEU A 115 14.38 -9.74 -6.97
C LEU A 115 15.71 -9.99 -6.24
N ASP A 116 16.48 -8.94 -5.98
CA ASP A 116 17.62 -9.04 -5.06
C ASP A 116 17.17 -9.17 -3.59
N ALA A 117 18.10 -9.45 -2.68
CA ALA A 117 17.77 -9.71 -1.27
C ALA A 117 17.00 -8.56 -0.59
N THR A 118 17.29 -7.31 -0.95
CA THR A 118 16.60 -6.14 -0.41
C THR A 118 15.20 -6.02 -1.01
N GLN A 119 15.09 -6.21 -2.32
CA GLN A 119 13.82 -6.16 -3.03
C GLN A 119 12.87 -7.28 -2.61
N GLN A 120 13.38 -8.49 -2.37
CA GLN A 120 12.61 -9.63 -1.83
C GLN A 120 11.96 -9.25 -0.50
N GLN A 121 12.72 -8.63 0.41
CA GLN A 121 12.23 -8.22 1.72
C GLN A 121 11.15 -7.13 1.63
N ILE A 122 11.37 -6.13 0.77
CA ILE A 122 10.40 -5.04 0.53
C ILE A 122 9.11 -5.62 -0.05
N PHE A 123 9.22 -6.49 -1.07
CA PHE A 123 8.09 -7.11 -1.72
C PHE A 123 7.31 -8.01 -0.77
N ALA A 124 7.98 -8.93 -0.08
CA ALA A 124 7.34 -9.88 0.82
C ALA A 124 6.68 -9.17 2.02
N SER A 125 7.33 -8.17 2.60
CA SER A 125 6.74 -7.40 3.71
C SER A 125 5.53 -6.58 3.26
N GLY A 126 5.59 -6.00 2.07
CA GLY A 126 4.45 -5.33 1.45
C GLY A 126 3.29 -6.29 1.18
N ALA A 127 3.60 -7.49 0.69
CA ALA A 127 2.62 -8.53 0.42
C ALA A 127 1.95 -9.01 1.71
N VAL A 128 2.70 -9.31 2.77
CA VAL A 128 2.14 -9.68 4.07
C VAL A 128 1.29 -8.57 4.65
N THR A 129 1.75 -7.32 4.62
CA THR A 129 0.99 -6.18 5.17
C THR A 129 -0.34 -5.96 4.44
N HIS A 130 -0.36 -6.22 3.13
CA HIS A 130 -1.53 -5.97 2.30
C HIS A 130 -2.50 -7.15 2.24
N PHE A 131 -1.98 -8.38 2.16
CA PHE A 131 -2.75 -9.60 1.93
C PHE A 131 -2.89 -10.50 3.16
N CYS A 132 -1.96 -10.45 4.13
CA CYS A 132 -2.05 -11.25 5.35
C CYS A 132 -2.49 -10.40 6.55
N THR A 133 -3.80 -10.24 6.68
CA THR A 133 -4.36 -9.58 7.86
C THR A 133 -3.94 -10.29 9.14
N GLY A 134 -3.22 -9.57 10.01
CA GLY A 134 -2.84 -10.04 11.34
C GLY A 134 -1.56 -10.87 11.43
N GLN A 135 -0.77 -11.02 10.34
CA GLN A 135 0.49 -11.79 10.33
C GLN A 135 1.76 -10.91 10.29
N THR A 136 1.61 -9.58 10.34
CA THR A 136 2.73 -8.64 10.20
C THR A 136 3.78 -8.82 11.31
N ASP A 137 3.34 -9.08 12.54
CA ASP A 137 4.24 -9.23 13.69
C ASP A 137 5.01 -10.56 13.62
N GLU A 138 4.34 -11.63 13.22
CA GLU A 138 4.87 -12.97 12.98
C GLU A 138 5.88 -12.94 11.84
N TRP A 139 5.53 -12.29 10.74
CA TRP A 139 6.44 -12.08 9.61
C TRP A 139 7.67 -11.30 10.03
N THR A 140 7.51 -10.22 10.79
CA THR A 140 8.64 -9.40 11.27
C THR A 140 9.59 -10.24 12.13
N LYS A 141 9.07 -11.06 13.06
CA LYS A 141 9.88 -11.97 13.87
C LYS A 141 10.58 -13.04 13.02
N ALA A 142 9.85 -13.66 12.09
CA ALA A 142 10.36 -14.73 11.24
C ALA A 142 11.43 -14.24 10.24
N SER A 143 11.25 -13.05 9.67
CA SER A 143 12.12 -12.48 8.64
C SER A 143 13.41 -11.85 9.20
N LEU A 144 13.36 -11.28 10.41
CA LEU A 144 14.53 -10.69 11.09
C LEU A 144 15.35 -11.73 11.86
N GLY A 145 14.70 -12.80 12.32
CA GLY A 145 15.32 -13.99 12.87
C GLY A 145 15.82 -13.86 14.30
#